data_AF-A0A1B9JRU4-F1
#
_entry.id   AF-A0A1B9JRU4-F1
#
_cell.length_a   1.000
_cell.length_b   1.000
_cell.length_c   1.000
_cell.angle_alpha   90.00
_cell.angle_beta   90.00
_cell.angle_gamma   90.00
#
_symmetry.space_group_name_H-M   'P 1'
#
loop_
_entity.id
_entity.type
_entity.pdbx_description
1 polymer ?
#
loop_
_entity_poly.entity_id
_entity_poly.type
_entity_poly.pdbx_seq_one_letter_code
_entity_poly.pdbx_strand_id
1 'polypeptide(L)'
;MTTELLELRDKIDEVDKSILSLITQRLALVEEVGEVKSKYGIPIYDPKREAEMLAKRRLEAENLGISPALIEDILRRLMRESYISENDKGFKKVYKGRGSIVIIGGNGQMGRLFAQLFTLSGYEVKTLGSKTMHQAAEVVADAAAVIVTVPINKTCEIIRQLPTLPKNCILTDFTSIKVKPLQAMLEKHPGPVVGLHPMFGPDVPNLAKQIIVYCEGRDPEKYQWLIDQMRIWGANLCAISAKEHDKCMSFIQALRHFTSFSYGVNLQQEHVDLEKLIALSSPIYRLELMMVGRLFAQDPELYADIIMASDDNIKLIKRYYQRFGQMVELIEQRDKAKFVENFNEVTKWFGSYAQRFIKESQVLLKFANDNRE
;
A
#
# COMPACT_ATOMS: atom_id res chain seq x y z
N MET A 1 7.24 -42.33 -26.72
CA MET A 1 5.94 -41.77 -26.28
C MET A 1 4.89 -42.26 -27.25
N THR A 2 3.75 -42.75 -26.77
CA THR A 2 2.69 -43.33 -27.61
C THR A 2 2.05 -42.25 -28.50
N THR A 3 1.73 -42.58 -29.76
CA THR A 3 1.15 -41.65 -30.76
C THR A 3 -0.12 -40.97 -30.26
N GLU A 4 -0.96 -41.69 -29.52
CA GLU A 4 -2.18 -41.16 -28.89
C GLU A 4 -1.90 -40.02 -27.90
N LEU A 5 -0.77 -40.08 -27.17
CA LEU A 5 -0.40 -39.01 -26.25
C LEU A 5 0.02 -37.74 -27.00
N LEU A 6 0.67 -37.89 -28.16
CA LEU A 6 1.05 -36.75 -29.00
C LEU A 6 -0.19 -36.06 -29.59
N GLU A 7 -1.14 -36.84 -30.13
CA GLU A 7 -2.38 -36.27 -30.66
C GLU A 7 -3.21 -35.54 -29.61
N LEU A 8 -3.25 -36.05 -28.36
CA LEU A 8 -3.92 -35.37 -27.26
C LEU A 8 -3.20 -34.07 -26.86
N ARG A 9 -1.87 -34.05 -26.89
CA ARG A 9 -1.08 -32.84 -26.63
C ARG A 9 -1.28 -31.78 -27.71
N ASP A 10 -1.31 -32.18 -28.98
CA ASP A 10 -1.59 -31.26 -30.08
C ASP A 10 -2.98 -30.61 -29.95
N LYS A 11 -3.99 -31.39 -29.52
CA LYS A 11 -5.33 -30.85 -29.23
C LYS A 11 -5.33 -29.87 -28.05
N ILE A 12 -4.54 -30.14 -27.00
CA ILE A 12 -4.39 -29.23 -25.86
C ILE A 12 -3.73 -27.93 -26.32
N ASP A 13 -2.68 -28.01 -27.14
CA ASP A 13 -1.98 -26.83 -27.67
C ASP A 13 -2.93 -25.93 -28.49
N GLU A 14 -3.85 -26.50 -29.27
CA GLU A 14 -4.87 -25.73 -29.99
C GLU A 14 -5.90 -25.06 -29.05
N VAL A 15 -6.26 -25.73 -27.95
CA VAL A 15 -7.10 -25.11 -26.89
C VAL A 15 -6.35 -23.97 -26.22
N ASP A 16 -5.07 -24.14 -25.91
CA ASP A 16 -4.24 -23.11 -25.27
C ASP A 16 -4.05 -21.89 -26.18
N LYS A 17 -3.86 -22.09 -27.49
CA LYS A 17 -3.90 -21.00 -28.48
C LYS A 17 -5.24 -20.26 -28.50
N SER A 18 -6.34 -20.99 -28.39
CA SER A 18 -7.68 -20.40 -28.34
C SER A 18 -7.87 -19.57 -27.07
N ILE A 19 -7.34 -20.02 -25.93
CA ILE A 19 -7.32 -19.26 -24.67
C ILE A 19 -6.57 -17.94 -24.86
N LEU A 20 -5.38 -17.97 -25.49
CA LEU A 20 -4.62 -16.75 -25.78
C LEU A 20 -5.42 -15.76 -26.64
N SER A 21 -6.10 -16.23 -27.69
CA SER A 21 -6.96 -15.39 -28.52
C SER A 21 -8.08 -14.72 -27.71
N LEU A 22 -8.74 -15.48 -26.82
CA LEU A 22 -9.80 -14.93 -25.95
C LEU A 22 -9.25 -13.92 -24.94
N ILE A 23 -8.03 -14.13 -24.43
CA ILE A 23 -7.36 -13.17 -23.55
C ILE A 23 -7.09 -11.87 -24.30
N THR A 24 -6.57 -11.93 -25.53
CA THR A 24 -6.32 -10.75 -26.36
C THR A 24 -7.60 -9.97 -26.63
N GLN A 25 -8.69 -10.65 -27.01
CA GLN A 25 -10.00 -10.02 -27.21
C GLN A 25 -10.51 -9.35 -25.93
N ARG A 26 -10.35 -10.01 -24.78
CA ARG A 26 -10.75 -9.44 -23.49
C ARG A 26 -9.94 -8.19 -23.17
N LEU A 27 -8.62 -8.20 -23.39
CA LEU A 27 -7.77 -7.04 -23.12
C LEU A 27 -8.14 -5.84 -23.99
N ALA A 28 -8.43 -6.06 -25.28
CA ALA A 28 -8.91 -5.00 -26.17
C ALA A 28 -10.24 -4.39 -25.69
N LEU A 29 -11.21 -5.22 -25.25
CA LEU A 29 -12.46 -4.73 -24.68
C LEU A 29 -12.25 -3.94 -23.39
N VAL A 30 -11.31 -4.36 -22.55
CA VAL A 30 -10.99 -3.63 -21.31
C VAL A 30 -10.34 -2.29 -21.64
N GLU A 31 -9.50 -2.23 -22.66
CA GLU A 31 -8.91 -0.99 -23.17
C GLU A 31 -9.97 0.02 -23.64
N GLU A 32 -10.96 -0.43 -24.42
CA GLU A 32 -12.11 0.40 -24.80
C GLU A 32 -12.92 0.88 -23.58
N VAL A 33 -13.12 0.01 -22.59
CA VAL A 33 -13.77 0.37 -21.32
C VAL A 33 -12.95 1.42 -20.56
N GLY A 34 -11.63 1.30 -20.54
CA GLY A 34 -10.69 2.25 -19.93
C GLY A 34 -10.81 3.63 -20.57
N GLU A 35 -10.88 3.72 -21.89
CA GLU A 35 -11.08 4.97 -22.64
C GLU A 35 -12.42 5.65 -22.29
N VAL A 36 -13.49 4.85 -22.21
CA VAL A 36 -14.80 5.34 -21.77
C VAL A 36 -14.75 5.84 -20.33
N LYS A 37 -14.22 5.04 -19.40
CA LYS A 37 -14.09 5.42 -17.98
C LYS A 37 -13.26 6.69 -17.81
N SER A 38 -12.13 6.80 -18.52
CA SER A 38 -11.29 7.99 -18.52
C SER A 38 -12.05 9.21 -19.02
N LYS A 39 -12.81 9.11 -20.13
CA LYS A 39 -13.65 10.22 -20.62
C LYS A 39 -14.66 10.70 -19.57
N TYR A 40 -15.35 9.76 -18.90
CA TYR A 40 -16.37 10.10 -17.91
C TYR A 40 -15.82 10.37 -16.49
N GLY A 41 -14.56 10.04 -16.21
CA GLY A 41 -13.95 10.17 -14.88
C GLY A 41 -14.43 9.11 -13.89
N ILE A 42 -14.78 7.93 -14.40
CA ILE A 42 -15.21 6.79 -13.59
C ILE A 42 -13.94 6.10 -13.06
N PRO A 43 -13.87 5.76 -11.75
CA PRO A 43 -12.72 5.05 -11.20
C PRO A 43 -12.42 3.74 -11.93
N ILE A 44 -11.14 3.44 -12.06
CA ILE A 44 -10.69 2.18 -12.65
C ILE A 44 -11.15 0.99 -11.79
N TYR A 45 -10.95 1.11 -10.48
CA TYR A 45 -11.33 0.09 -9.51
C TYR A 45 -12.78 0.26 -9.03
N ASP A 46 -13.62 -0.73 -9.33
CA ASP A 46 -14.99 -0.85 -8.82
C ASP A 46 -15.17 -2.20 -8.10
N PRO A 47 -15.08 -2.21 -6.75
CA PRO A 47 -15.20 -3.43 -5.97
C PRO A 47 -16.53 -4.16 -6.15
N LYS A 48 -17.64 -3.42 -6.32
CA LYS A 48 -18.98 -4.02 -6.43
C LYS A 48 -19.10 -4.75 -7.76
N ARG A 49 -18.70 -4.08 -8.84
CA ARG A 49 -18.71 -4.67 -10.19
C ARG A 49 -17.80 -5.89 -10.30
N GLU A 50 -16.60 -5.84 -9.70
CA GLU A 50 -15.71 -7.01 -9.63
C GLU A 50 -16.38 -8.18 -8.91
N ALA A 51 -16.96 -7.93 -7.73
CA ALA A 51 -17.59 -8.97 -6.92
C ALA A 51 -18.79 -9.63 -7.62
N GLU A 52 -19.65 -8.83 -8.25
CA GLU A 52 -20.78 -9.32 -9.04
C GLU A 52 -20.34 -10.19 -10.23
N MET A 53 -19.33 -9.73 -10.98
CA MET A 53 -18.79 -10.46 -12.11
C MET A 53 -18.19 -11.80 -11.66
N LEU A 54 -17.39 -11.81 -10.60
CA LEU A 54 -16.80 -13.03 -10.06
C LEU A 54 -17.87 -14.00 -9.53
N ALA A 55 -18.85 -13.50 -8.77
CA ALA A 55 -19.95 -14.34 -8.27
C ALA A 55 -20.72 -15.01 -9.40
N LYS A 56 -21.04 -14.26 -10.48
CA LYS A 56 -21.71 -14.79 -11.66
C LYS A 56 -20.88 -15.88 -12.34
N ARG A 57 -19.59 -15.64 -12.58
CA ARG A 57 -18.70 -16.61 -13.26
C ARG A 57 -18.40 -17.84 -12.42
N ARG A 58 -18.35 -17.71 -11.10
CA ARG A 58 -18.25 -18.86 -10.17
C ARG A 58 -19.44 -19.79 -10.33
N LEU A 59 -20.67 -19.26 -10.33
CA LEU A 59 -21.90 -20.06 -10.50
C LEU A 59 -21.95 -20.75 -11.87
N GLU A 60 -21.55 -20.04 -12.94
CA GLU A 60 -21.45 -20.62 -14.28
C GLU A 60 -20.43 -21.77 -14.33
N ALA A 61 -19.28 -21.64 -13.66
CA ALA A 61 -18.28 -22.70 -13.57
C ALA A 61 -18.79 -23.93 -12.80
N GLU A 62 -19.51 -23.73 -11.68
CA GLU A 62 -20.15 -24.83 -10.94
C GLU A 62 -21.08 -25.65 -11.84
N ASN A 63 -21.92 -24.97 -12.62
CA ASN A 63 -22.87 -25.61 -13.54
C ASN A 63 -22.18 -26.40 -14.67
N LEU A 64 -20.93 -26.05 -15.01
CA LEU A 64 -20.12 -26.72 -16.03
C LEU A 64 -19.19 -27.80 -15.44
N GLY A 65 -19.24 -28.04 -14.13
CA GLY A 65 -18.33 -28.98 -13.45
C GLY A 65 -16.89 -28.47 -13.32
N ILE A 66 -16.67 -27.17 -13.51
CA ILE A 66 -15.36 -26.52 -13.37
C ILE A 66 -15.22 -25.97 -11.95
N SER A 67 -14.02 -26.06 -11.38
CA SER A 67 -13.73 -25.48 -10.06
C SER A 67 -14.01 -23.96 -10.04
N PRO A 68 -14.85 -23.46 -9.12
CA PRO A 68 -15.14 -22.03 -8.99
C PRO A 68 -13.90 -21.21 -8.61
N ALA A 69 -12.98 -21.83 -7.87
CA ALA A 69 -11.71 -21.22 -7.52
C ALA A 69 -10.83 -21.00 -8.76
N LEU A 70 -10.79 -21.97 -9.69
CA LEU A 70 -9.99 -21.88 -10.91
C LEU A 70 -10.40 -20.69 -11.78
N ILE A 71 -11.70 -20.55 -12.06
CA ILE A 71 -12.17 -19.44 -12.89
C ILE A 71 -11.97 -18.09 -12.20
N GLU A 72 -12.13 -18.04 -10.89
CA GLU A 72 -11.87 -16.84 -10.10
C GLU A 72 -10.40 -16.44 -10.17
N ASP A 73 -9.46 -17.38 -10.05
CA ASP A 73 -8.02 -17.13 -10.13
C ASP A 73 -7.61 -16.58 -11.49
N ILE A 74 -8.11 -17.19 -12.58
CA ILE A 74 -7.88 -16.75 -13.97
C ILE A 74 -8.39 -15.31 -14.14
N LEU A 75 -9.65 -15.05 -13.77
CA LEU A 75 -10.26 -13.73 -13.94
C LEU A 75 -9.57 -12.66 -13.08
N ARG A 76 -9.16 -12.99 -11.85
CA ARG A 76 -8.38 -12.08 -11.00
C ARG A 76 -7.01 -11.77 -11.60
N ARG A 77 -6.32 -12.75 -12.21
CA ARG A 77 -5.05 -12.51 -12.90
C ARG A 77 -5.23 -11.60 -14.12
N LEU A 78 -6.27 -11.82 -14.92
CA LEU A 78 -6.60 -10.97 -16.07
C LEU A 78 -6.99 -9.54 -15.67
N MET A 79 -7.74 -9.37 -14.57
CA MET A 79 -8.08 -8.05 -14.04
C MET A 79 -6.84 -7.29 -13.54
N ARG A 80 -5.91 -7.98 -12.88
CA ARG A 80 -4.64 -7.36 -12.45
C ARG A 80 -3.81 -6.88 -13.64
N GLU A 81 -3.79 -7.65 -14.73
CA GLU A 81 -3.09 -7.26 -15.96
C GLU A 81 -3.70 -5.99 -16.57
N SER A 82 -5.03 -5.90 -16.63
CA SER A 82 -5.70 -4.71 -17.17
C SER A 82 -5.41 -3.43 -16.39
N TYR A 83 -5.20 -3.51 -15.06
CA TYR A 83 -4.84 -2.33 -14.27
C TYR A 83 -3.45 -1.79 -14.56
N ILE A 84 -2.56 -2.62 -15.10
CA ILE A 84 -1.22 -2.19 -15.50
C ILE A 84 -1.31 -1.50 -16.86
N SER A 85 -1.98 -2.12 -17.83
CA SER A 85 -2.13 -1.54 -19.18
C SER A 85 -2.93 -0.24 -19.21
N GLU A 86 -3.92 -0.07 -18.33
CA GLU A 86 -4.71 1.17 -18.23
C GLU A 86 -3.88 2.35 -17.69
N ASN A 87 -2.82 2.10 -16.90
CA ASN A 87 -1.97 3.18 -16.39
C ASN A 87 -1.17 3.88 -17.50
N ASP A 88 -0.81 3.18 -18.57
CA ASP A 88 0.07 3.71 -19.63
C ASP A 88 -0.64 4.67 -20.59
N LYS A 89 -1.98 4.61 -20.67
CA LYS A 89 -2.79 5.47 -21.55
C LYS A 89 -3.22 6.80 -20.93
N GLY A 90 -2.83 7.03 -19.67
CA GLY A 90 -3.09 8.27 -18.95
C GLY A 90 -4.50 8.36 -18.35
N PHE A 91 -4.63 9.10 -17.25
CA PHE A 91 -5.88 9.24 -16.51
C PHE A 91 -6.54 10.59 -16.77
N LYS A 92 -7.86 10.68 -16.54
CA LYS A 92 -8.55 11.97 -16.56
C LYS A 92 -7.95 12.93 -15.53
N LYS A 93 -7.59 14.12 -15.99
CA LYS A 93 -7.32 15.27 -15.14
C LYS A 93 -8.61 15.74 -14.46
N VAL A 94 -8.70 15.61 -13.13
CA VAL A 94 -9.84 16.13 -12.35
C VAL A 94 -9.79 17.64 -12.23
N TYR A 95 -8.61 18.21 -11.95
CA TYR A 95 -8.45 19.65 -11.76
C TYR A 95 -8.61 20.42 -13.08
N LYS A 96 -9.61 21.29 -13.13
CA LYS A 96 -9.90 22.16 -14.29
C LYS A 96 -9.22 23.53 -14.21
N GLY A 97 -8.57 23.84 -13.09
CA GLY A 97 -7.87 25.11 -12.89
C GLY A 97 -6.51 25.16 -13.59
N ARG A 98 -5.78 26.24 -13.34
CA ARG A 98 -4.41 26.44 -13.82
C ARG A 98 -3.41 26.17 -12.70
N GLY A 99 -2.18 25.86 -13.06
CA GLY A 99 -1.07 25.70 -12.13
C GLY A 99 -0.48 24.30 -12.11
N SER A 100 0.80 24.23 -11.74
CA SER A 100 1.56 22.98 -11.69
C SER A 100 1.37 22.23 -10.37
N ILE A 101 1.61 20.93 -10.39
CA ILE A 101 1.84 20.12 -9.20
C ILE A 101 3.32 20.20 -8.85
N VAL A 102 3.64 20.70 -7.67
CA VAL A 102 5.03 20.79 -7.20
C VAL A 102 5.28 19.71 -6.16
N ILE A 103 6.31 18.89 -6.36
CA ILE A 103 6.68 17.81 -5.44
C ILE A 103 8.04 18.12 -4.81
N ILE A 104 8.02 18.42 -3.51
CA ILE A 104 9.22 18.62 -2.68
C ILE A 104 9.74 17.25 -2.23
N GLY A 105 10.98 16.92 -2.56
CA GLY A 105 11.49 15.56 -2.48
C GLY A 105 11.12 14.70 -3.70
N GLY A 106 10.77 15.32 -4.84
CA GLY A 106 10.31 14.61 -6.05
C GLY A 106 11.29 13.59 -6.63
N ASN A 107 12.59 13.73 -6.33
CA ASN A 107 13.61 12.75 -6.72
C ASN A 107 13.64 11.51 -5.82
N GLY A 108 12.91 11.47 -4.70
CA GLY A 108 12.75 10.28 -3.86
C GLY A 108 11.83 9.24 -4.51
N GLN A 109 11.86 7.99 -4.05
CA GLN A 109 11.09 6.91 -4.67
C GLN A 109 9.58 7.20 -4.71
N MET A 110 8.99 7.64 -3.59
CA MET A 110 7.57 8.03 -3.53
C MET A 110 7.27 9.28 -4.36
N GLY A 111 8.19 10.25 -4.38
CA GLY A 111 8.05 11.45 -5.19
C GLY A 111 7.98 11.13 -6.68
N ARG A 112 8.83 10.21 -7.17
CA ARG A 112 8.82 9.75 -8.56
C ARG A 112 7.54 9.04 -8.94
N LEU A 113 7.03 8.15 -8.08
CA LEU A 113 5.77 7.44 -8.32
C LEU A 113 4.62 8.43 -8.54
N PHE A 114 4.44 9.40 -7.64
CA PHE A 114 3.37 10.38 -7.79
C PHE A 114 3.63 11.38 -8.92
N ALA A 115 4.89 11.77 -9.17
CA ALA A 115 5.24 12.61 -10.32
C ALA A 115 4.80 11.94 -11.64
N GLN A 116 5.05 10.64 -11.78
CA GLN A 116 4.62 9.86 -12.94
C GLN A 116 3.09 9.81 -13.05
N LEU A 117 2.37 9.50 -11.96
CA LEU A 117 0.91 9.45 -11.96
C LEU A 117 0.25 10.79 -12.31
N PHE A 118 0.77 11.90 -11.78
CA PHE A 118 0.30 13.24 -12.15
C PHE A 118 0.61 13.57 -13.62
N THR A 119 1.80 13.23 -14.12
CA THR A 119 2.19 13.47 -15.51
C THR A 119 1.28 12.68 -16.47
N LEU A 120 1.06 11.39 -16.20
CA LEU A 120 0.11 10.53 -16.93
C LEU A 120 -1.32 11.05 -16.87
N SER A 121 -1.67 11.82 -15.84
CA SER A 121 -3.00 12.43 -15.70
C SER A 121 -3.09 13.83 -16.36
N GLY A 122 -2.09 14.25 -17.13
CA GLY A 122 -2.07 15.54 -17.83
C GLY A 122 -1.82 16.77 -16.95
N TYR A 123 -1.18 16.58 -15.79
CA TYR A 123 -0.70 17.68 -14.97
C TYR A 123 0.72 18.08 -15.37
N GLU A 124 1.01 19.38 -15.35
CA GLU A 124 2.38 19.86 -15.34
C GLU A 124 2.98 19.58 -13.97
N VAL A 125 4.09 18.85 -13.92
CA VAL A 125 4.76 18.47 -12.67
C VAL A 125 6.12 19.14 -12.59
N LYS A 126 6.38 19.82 -11.47
CA LYS A 126 7.68 20.40 -11.13
C LYS A 126 8.21 19.71 -9.87
N THR A 127 9.51 19.45 -9.81
CA THR A 127 10.12 18.77 -8.66
C THR A 127 11.19 19.64 -8.01
N LEU A 128 11.21 19.67 -6.68
CA LEU A 128 12.27 20.31 -5.90
C LEU A 128 12.99 19.26 -5.07
N GLY A 129 14.33 19.29 -5.09
CA GLY A 129 15.19 18.46 -4.26
C GLY A 129 16.04 19.33 -3.34
N SER A 130 16.83 18.71 -2.46
CA SER A 130 17.70 19.42 -1.52
C SER A 130 18.62 20.46 -2.18
N LYS A 131 19.10 20.17 -3.39
CA LYS A 131 19.99 21.07 -4.16
C LYS A 131 19.27 22.21 -4.89
N THR A 132 17.96 22.12 -5.10
CA THR A 132 17.18 23.11 -5.90
C THR A 132 16.25 23.97 -5.06
N MET A 133 16.30 23.87 -3.73
CA MET A 133 15.47 24.67 -2.82
C MET A 133 15.63 26.19 -2.98
N HIS A 134 16.79 26.66 -3.46
CA HIS A 134 17.00 28.08 -3.77
C HIS A 134 16.05 28.63 -4.85
N GLN A 135 15.49 27.75 -5.70
CA GLN A 135 14.52 28.10 -6.75
C GLN A 135 13.06 27.98 -6.28
N ALA A 136 12.83 27.61 -5.02
CA ALA A 136 11.49 27.24 -4.55
C ALA A 136 10.45 28.36 -4.76
N ALA A 137 10.83 29.63 -4.56
CA ALA A 137 9.94 30.77 -4.73
C ALA A 137 9.39 30.89 -6.16
N GLU A 138 10.22 30.62 -7.17
CA GLU A 138 9.82 30.64 -8.58
C GLU A 138 8.97 29.41 -8.91
N VAL A 139 9.42 28.22 -8.49
CA VAL A 139 8.78 26.95 -8.85
C VAL A 139 7.37 26.81 -8.27
N VAL A 140 7.09 27.38 -7.09
CA VAL A 140 5.75 27.31 -6.48
C VAL A 140 4.84 28.48 -6.82
N ALA A 141 5.31 29.48 -7.57
CA ALA A 141 4.60 30.73 -7.80
C ALA A 141 3.23 30.54 -8.45
N ASP A 142 3.08 29.51 -9.28
CA ASP A 142 1.85 29.12 -9.98
C ASP A 142 1.31 27.76 -9.51
N ALA A 143 1.75 27.24 -8.37
CA ALA A 143 1.38 25.91 -7.92
C ALA A 143 -0.13 25.78 -7.64
N ALA A 144 -0.74 24.71 -8.18
CA ALA A 144 -2.07 24.24 -7.82
C ALA A 144 -2.04 23.36 -6.57
N ALA A 145 -0.96 22.58 -6.40
CA ALA A 145 -0.69 21.80 -5.20
C ALA A 145 0.82 21.70 -4.97
N VAL A 146 1.23 21.76 -3.70
CA VAL A 146 2.59 21.49 -3.22
C VAL A 146 2.54 20.26 -2.32
N ILE A 147 3.28 19.22 -2.69
CA ILE A 147 3.33 17.93 -2.01
C ILE A 147 4.70 17.75 -1.38
N VAL A 148 4.75 17.56 -0.07
CA VAL A 148 5.98 17.33 0.70
C VAL A 148 6.20 15.82 0.89
N THR A 149 7.22 15.27 0.27
CA THR A 149 7.59 13.83 0.31
C THR A 149 9.06 13.65 0.66
N VAL A 150 9.47 14.27 1.77
CA VAL A 150 10.84 14.26 2.31
C VAL A 150 10.91 13.38 3.57
N PRO A 151 12.11 13.03 4.07
CA PRO A 151 12.25 12.28 5.32
C PRO A 151 11.47 12.91 6.49
N ILE A 152 10.97 12.06 7.39
CA ILE A 152 10.07 12.46 8.48
C ILE A 152 10.75 13.51 9.37
N ASN A 153 12.00 13.28 9.74
CA ASN A 153 12.80 14.20 10.55
C ASN A 153 13.01 15.61 9.93
N LYS A 154 12.90 15.76 8.60
CA LYS A 154 13.06 17.03 7.88
C LYS A 154 11.74 17.68 7.47
N THR A 155 10.64 16.93 7.52
CA THR A 155 9.34 17.36 6.98
C THR A 155 8.87 18.71 7.56
N CYS A 156 8.84 18.84 8.90
CA CYS A 156 8.34 20.06 9.54
C CYS A 156 9.25 21.28 9.29
N GLU A 157 10.56 21.06 9.25
CA GLU A 157 11.53 22.12 8.93
C GLU A 157 11.32 22.63 7.50
N ILE A 158 11.26 21.71 6.54
CA ILE A 158 11.07 22.04 5.13
C ILE A 158 9.74 22.75 4.88
N ILE A 159 8.65 22.31 5.51
CA ILE A 159 7.35 23.00 5.43
C ILE A 159 7.48 24.45 5.88
N ARG A 160 8.14 24.72 7.02
CA ARG A 160 8.31 26.09 7.53
C ARG A 160 9.15 26.97 6.59
N GLN A 161 10.15 26.38 5.95
CA GLN A 161 11.07 27.04 5.00
C GLN A 161 10.45 27.30 3.61
N LEU A 162 9.28 26.73 3.29
CA LEU A 162 8.63 27.00 2.01
C LEU A 162 8.44 28.52 1.80
N PRO A 163 8.53 29.03 0.58
CA PRO A 163 8.13 30.41 0.29
C PRO A 163 6.61 30.57 0.46
N THR A 164 6.10 31.80 0.34
CA THR A 164 4.65 32.06 0.36
C THR A 164 3.99 31.33 -0.81
N LEU A 165 2.98 30.52 -0.50
CA LEU A 165 2.23 29.77 -1.50
C LEU A 165 1.03 30.57 -2.02
N PRO A 166 0.57 30.34 -3.27
CA PRO A 166 -0.68 30.91 -3.76
C PRO A 166 -1.85 30.58 -2.84
N LYS A 167 -2.76 31.53 -2.58
CA LYS A 167 -3.88 31.37 -1.62
C LYS A 167 -4.74 30.13 -1.85
N ASN A 168 -4.90 29.72 -3.11
CA ASN A 168 -5.72 28.57 -3.50
C ASN A 168 -4.90 27.29 -3.76
N CYS A 169 -3.57 27.34 -3.60
CA CYS A 169 -2.70 26.17 -3.71
C CYS A 169 -3.01 25.20 -2.58
N ILE A 170 -3.09 23.91 -2.84
CA ILE A 170 -3.15 22.90 -1.78
C ILE A 170 -1.75 22.73 -1.20
N LEU A 171 -1.61 22.68 0.12
CA LEU A 171 -0.40 22.18 0.78
C LEU A 171 -0.68 20.82 1.40
N THR A 172 0.11 19.81 1.05
CA THR A 172 -0.05 18.43 1.53
C THR A 172 1.29 17.73 1.72
N ASP A 173 1.28 16.60 2.41
CA ASP A 173 2.44 15.77 2.71
C ASP A 173 2.15 14.28 2.49
N PHE A 174 3.19 13.46 2.31
CA PHE A 174 3.11 11.98 2.29
C PHE A 174 3.81 11.33 3.49
N THR A 175 4.02 12.06 4.58
CA THR A 175 4.80 11.59 5.72
C THR A 175 4.06 10.44 6.44
N SER A 176 4.78 9.53 7.10
CA SER A 176 4.13 8.41 7.81
C SER A 176 3.52 8.78 9.17
N ILE A 177 3.72 10.02 9.63
CA ILE A 177 3.05 10.61 10.81
C ILE A 177 2.23 11.82 10.36
N LYS A 178 1.17 12.17 11.08
CA LYS A 178 0.22 13.20 10.62
C LYS A 178 0.07 14.37 11.57
N VAL A 179 0.17 14.20 12.89
CA VAL A 179 -0.07 15.31 13.83
C VAL A 179 0.90 16.47 13.61
N LYS A 180 2.22 16.21 13.68
CA LYS A 180 3.24 17.26 13.56
C LYS A 180 3.28 17.88 12.16
N PRO A 181 3.29 17.11 11.05
CA PRO A 181 3.30 17.69 9.70
C PRO A 181 2.04 18.50 9.39
N LEU A 182 0.85 17.99 9.74
CA LEU A 182 -0.40 18.70 9.48
C LEU A 182 -0.44 20.05 10.20
N GLN A 183 -0.02 20.08 11.46
CA GLN A 183 0.08 21.32 12.24
C GLN A 183 1.06 22.32 11.59
N ALA A 184 2.25 21.85 11.17
CA ALA A 184 3.23 22.70 10.49
C ALA A 184 2.67 23.28 9.18
N MET A 185 1.90 22.49 8.41
CA MET A 185 1.26 22.97 7.17
C MET A 185 0.17 24.00 7.44
N LEU A 186 -0.66 23.78 8.47
CA LEU A 186 -1.73 24.70 8.87
C LEU A 186 -1.21 26.06 9.36
N GLU A 187 -0.07 26.06 10.06
CA GLU A 187 0.64 27.27 10.49
C GLU A 187 1.29 27.98 9.31
N LYS A 188 1.87 27.23 8.36
CA LYS A 188 2.60 27.79 7.23
C LYS A 188 1.69 28.44 6.19
N HIS A 189 0.59 27.77 5.86
CA HIS A 189 -0.23 28.11 4.70
C HIS A 189 -1.64 28.48 5.15
N PRO A 190 -2.14 29.69 4.84
CA PRO A 190 -3.51 30.09 5.18
C PRO A 190 -4.58 29.43 4.29
N GLY A 191 -4.20 28.84 3.15
CA GLY A 191 -5.12 28.22 2.20
C GLY A 191 -5.47 26.75 2.52
N PRO A 192 -5.85 25.97 1.48
CA PRO A 192 -6.22 24.56 1.62
C PRO A 192 -5.08 23.68 2.12
N VAL A 193 -5.37 22.83 3.11
CA VAL A 193 -4.39 21.92 3.71
C VAL A 193 -5.02 20.54 3.95
N VAL A 194 -4.34 19.49 3.54
CA VAL A 194 -4.71 18.09 3.81
C VAL A 194 -3.45 17.27 4.06
N GLY A 195 -3.43 16.41 5.08
CA GLY A 195 -2.34 15.46 5.29
C GLY A 195 -2.63 14.14 4.59
N LEU A 196 -1.68 13.55 3.88
CA LEU A 196 -1.84 12.27 3.20
C LEU A 196 -0.79 11.25 3.69
N HIS A 197 -1.16 9.98 3.68
CA HIS A 197 -0.26 8.87 3.96
C HIS A 197 -0.58 7.70 3.02
N PRO A 198 0.20 7.53 1.94
CA PRO A 198 0.19 6.32 1.13
C PRO A 198 0.61 5.12 2.00
N MET A 199 -0.27 4.16 2.24
CA MET A 199 -0.03 3.00 3.12
C MET A 199 0.73 1.88 2.39
N PHE A 200 1.58 2.25 1.44
CA PHE A 200 2.30 1.35 0.54
C PHE A 200 3.66 1.93 0.16
N GLY A 201 4.57 1.05 -0.23
CA GLY A 201 5.88 1.43 -0.73
C GLY A 201 5.85 1.85 -2.21
N PRO A 202 6.95 2.39 -2.73
CA PRO A 202 7.03 2.93 -4.10
C PRO A 202 6.97 1.85 -5.20
N ASP A 203 7.14 0.58 -4.85
CA ASP A 203 7.22 -0.54 -5.81
C ASP A 203 5.85 -1.09 -6.23
N VAL A 204 4.75 -0.42 -5.86
CA VAL A 204 3.42 -0.84 -6.28
C VAL A 204 3.24 -0.64 -7.79
N PRO A 205 2.74 -1.66 -8.53
CA PRO A 205 2.58 -1.55 -9.99
C PRO A 205 1.47 -0.57 -10.39
N ASN A 206 0.48 -0.38 -9.52
CA ASN A 206 -0.62 0.57 -9.68
C ASN A 206 -1.26 0.85 -8.31
N LEU A 207 -2.16 1.84 -8.26
CA LEU A 207 -2.85 2.21 -7.02
C LEU A 207 -4.16 1.44 -6.80
N ALA A 208 -4.53 0.48 -7.66
CA ALA A 208 -5.73 -0.30 -7.46
C ALA A 208 -5.66 -1.05 -6.14
N LYS A 209 -6.69 -0.89 -5.30
CA LYS A 209 -6.81 -1.50 -3.95
C LYS A 209 -5.80 -0.99 -2.92
N GLN A 210 -4.89 -0.09 -3.31
CA GLN A 210 -3.95 0.53 -2.38
C GLN A 210 -4.67 1.52 -1.48
N ILE A 211 -4.26 1.61 -0.21
CA ILE A 211 -4.90 2.51 0.76
C ILE A 211 -4.11 3.82 0.82
N ILE A 212 -4.81 4.93 0.71
CA ILE A 212 -4.27 6.25 1.07
C ILE A 212 -5.13 6.80 2.20
N VAL A 213 -4.48 7.05 3.34
CA VAL A 213 -5.14 7.72 4.45
C VAL A 213 -5.06 9.23 4.25
N TYR A 214 -6.14 9.95 4.54
CA TYR A 214 -6.14 11.40 4.53
C TYR A 214 -6.67 11.99 5.85
N CYS A 215 -6.02 13.06 6.29
CA CYS A 215 -6.35 13.81 7.49
C CYS A 215 -6.74 15.23 7.09
N GLU A 216 -7.98 15.59 7.37
CA GLU A 216 -8.51 16.91 7.02
C GLU A 216 -7.78 18.02 7.79
N GLY A 217 -7.33 19.04 7.07
CA GLY A 217 -6.74 20.26 7.65
C GLY A 217 -7.69 21.45 7.52
N ARG A 218 -7.65 22.13 6.37
CA ARG A 218 -8.43 23.35 6.09
C ARG A 218 -8.96 23.35 4.66
N ASP A 219 -10.17 23.90 4.47
CA ASP A 219 -10.86 24.06 3.18
C ASP A 219 -11.01 22.74 2.37
N PRO A 220 -11.70 21.72 2.91
CA PRO A 220 -11.90 20.41 2.25
C PRO A 220 -12.46 20.49 0.83
N GLU A 221 -13.37 21.43 0.60
CA GLU A 221 -13.97 21.67 -0.70
C GLU A 221 -12.94 22.06 -1.77
N LYS A 222 -11.83 22.68 -1.39
CA LYS A 222 -10.79 23.15 -2.32
C LYS A 222 -9.76 22.07 -2.66
N TYR A 223 -9.58 21.06 -1.81
CA TYR A 223 -8.70 19.92 -2.09
C TYR A 223 -9.43 18.65 -2.52
N GLN A 224 -10.77 18.67 -2.58
CA GLN A 224 -11.56 17.50 -2.97
C GLN A 224 -11.13 16.91 -4.32
N TRP A 225 -10.76 17.75 -5.30
CA TRP A 225 -10.28 17.28 -6.60
C TRP A 225 -9.02 16.42 -6.52
N LEU A 226 -8.15 16.66 -5.54
CA LEU A 226 -6.93 15.87 -5.33
C LEU A 226 -7.28 14.48 -4.77
N ILE A 227 -8.24 14.42 -3.84
CA ILE A 227 -8.77 13.16 -3.30
C ILE A 227 -9.47 12.36 -4.41
N ASP A 228 -10.26 13.02 -5.25
CA ASP A 228 -10.94 12.39 -6.38
C ASP A 228 -9.95 11.92 -7.45
N GLN A 229 -8.87 12.67 -7.68
CA GLN A 229 -7.79 12.23 -8.59
C GLN A 229 -7.16 10.91 -8.11
N MET A 230 -6.90 10.78 -6.81
CA MET A 230 -6.35 9.54 -6.23
C MET A 230 -7.34 8.37 -6.32
N ARG A 231 -8.65 8.63 -6.18
CA ARG A 231 -9.69 7.61 -6.40
C ARG A 231 -9.74 7.15 -7.86
N ILE A 232 -9.55 8.06 -8.83
CA ILE A 232 -9.49 7.70 -10.26
C ILE A 232 -8.33 6.74 -10.54
N TRP A 233 -7.19 6.94 -9.88
CA TRP A 233 -6.04 6.02 -9.94
C TRP A 233 -6.31 4.64 -9.30
N GLY A 234 -7.46 4.46 -8.64
CA GLY A 234 -7.89 3.20 -8.05
C GLY A 234 -7.59 3.06 -6.55
N ALA A 235 -7.04 4.11 -5.92
CA ALA A 235 -6.76 4.09 -4.48
C ALA A 235 -8.05 4.08 -3.66
N ASN A 236 -8.01 3.40 -2.52
CA ASN A 236 -9.06 3.42 -1.51
C ASN A 236 -8.72 4.47 -0.45
N LEU A 237 -9.53 5.53 -0.37
CA LEU A 237 -9.25 6.70 0.45
C LEU A 237 -9.94 6.56 1.81
N CYS A 238 -9.17 6.64 2.89
CA CYS A 238 -9.66 6.51 4.26
C CYS A 238 -9.51 7.84 5.02
N ALA A 239 -10.64 8.44 5.42
CA ALA A 239 -10.66 9.66 6.22
C ALA A 239 -10.45 9.35 7.70
N ILE A 240 -9.53 10.07 8.35
CA ILE A 240 -9.29 9.92 9.80
C ILE A 240 -8.68 11.20 10.38
N SER A 241 -8.91 11.47 11.67
CA SER A 241 -8.18 12.55 12.35
C SER A 241 -6.68 12.24 12.44
N ALA A 242 -5.83 13.26 12.38
CA ALA A 242 -4.38 13.08 12.53
C ALA A 242 -3.98 12.41 13.85
N LYS A 243 -4.72 12.70 14.94
CA LYS A 243 -4.49 12.10 16.25
C LYS A 243 -4.81 10.61 16.28
N GLU A 244 -5.96 10.22 15.72
CA GLU A 244 -6.32 8.80 15.67
C GLU A 244 -5.44 8.03 14.67
N HIS A 245 -5.05 8.66 13.55
CA HIS A 245 -4.05 8.11 12.64
C HIS A 245 -2.76 7.74 13.37
N ASP A 246 -2.12 8.70 14.04
CA ASP A 246 -0.82 8.47 14.68
C ASP A 246 -0.93 7.42 15.80
N LYS A 247 -2.05 7.41 16.55
CA LYS A 247 -2.36 6.38 17.54
C LYS A 247 -2.49 4.99 16.91
N CYS A 248 -3.16 4.85 15.77
CA CYS A 248 -3.24 3.60 15.03
C CYS A 248 -1.85 3.17 14.50
N MET A 249 -1.07 4.11 13.97
CA MET A 249 0.29 3.83 13.47
C MET A 249 1.26 3.42 14.57
N SER A 250 1.05 3.81 15.82
CA SER A 250 1.81 3.26 16.95
C SER A 250 1.72 1.73 17.02
N PHE A 251 0.58 1.14 16.68
CA PHE A 251 0.41 -0.32 16.65
C PHE A 251 0.77 -0.93 15.29
N ILE A 252 0.32 -0.31 14.19
CA ILE A 252 0.46 -0.84 12.83
C ILE A 252 1.92 -0.77 12.34
N GLN A 253 2.63 0.31 12.67
CA GLN A 253 3.99 0.57 12.20
C GLN A 253 4.98 0.52 13.35
N ALA A 254 4.89 1.42 14.34
CA ALA A 254 5.98 1.59 15.32
C ALA A 254 6.24 0.31 16.14
N LEU A 255 5.22 -0.23 16.82
CA LEU A 255 5.36 -1.45 17.59
C LEU A 255 5.70 -2.64 16.69
N ARG A 256 5.02 -2.80 15.55
CA ARG A 256 5.24 -3.91 14.62
C ARG A 256 6.67 -3.93 14.07
N HIS A 257 7.17 -2.80 13.58
CA HIS A 257 8.52 -2.68 13.07
C HIS A 257 9.55 -2.87 14.17
N PHE A 258 9.32 -2.30 15.36
CA PHE A 258 10.22 -2.51 16.49
C PHE A 258 10.33 -3.98 16.87
N THR A 259 9.23 -4.74 16.95
CA THR A 259 9.30 -6.17 17.29
C THR A 259 10.01 -6.98 16.20
N SER A 260 9.79 -6.66 14.92
CA SER A 260 10.48 -7.33 13.81
C SER A 260 11.98 -6.99 13.80
N PHE A 261 12.33 -5.74 14.06
CA PHE A 261 13.72 -5.29 14.22
C PHE A 261 14.40 -6.02 15.38
N SER A 262 13.79 -6.02 16.57
CA SER A 262 14.32 -6.71 17.75
C SER A 262 14.49 -8.21 17.53
N TYR A 263 13.55 -8.87 16.85
CA TYR A 263 13.67 -10.28 16.50
C TYR A 263 14.84 -10.54 15.54
N GLY A 264 15.01 -9.71 14.51
CA GLY A 264 16.15 -9.82 13.60
C GLY A 264 17.50 -9.58 14.30
N VAL A 265 17.59 -8.59 15.19
CA VAL A 265 18.77 -8.36 16.04
C VAL A 265 19.04 -9.59 16.92
N ASN A 266 18.00 -10.20 17.50
CA ASN A 266 18.15 -11.41 18.29
C ASN A 266 18.70 -12.58 17.46
N LEU A 267 18.16 -12.84 16.26
CA LEU A 267 18.67 -13.89 15.37
C LEU A 267 20.16 -13.67 15.02
N GLN A 268 20.56 -12.42 14.80
CA GLN A 268 21.95 -12.06 14.54
C GLN A 268 22.84 -12.33 15.75
N GLN A 269 22.41 -11.92 16.95
CA GLN A 269 23.18 -12.04 18.19
C GLN A 269 23.29 -13.49 18.67
N GLU A 270 22.27 -14.32 18.44
CA GLU A 270 22.30 -15.76 18.69
C GLU A 270 23.12 -16.53 17.64
N HIS A 271 23.72 -15.84 16.66
CA HIS A 271 24.53 -16.42 15.59
C HIS A 271 23.81 -17.55 14.84
N VAL A 272 22.51 -17.39 14.59
CA VAL A 272 21.70 -18.42 13.96
C VAL A 272 22.05 -18.58 12.48
N ASP A 273 22.22 -19.82 12.05
CA ASP A 273 22.43 -20.18 10.65
C ASP A 273 21.12 -20.03 9.85
N LEU A 274 20.99 -18.90 9.17
CA LEU A 274 19.78 -18.55 8.42
C LEU A 274 19.50 -19.52 7.26
N GLU A 275 20.53 -20.05 6.60
CA GLU A 275 20.36 -21.02 5.52
C GLU A 275 19.74 -22.31 6.05
N LYS A 276 20.21 -22.81 7.19
CA LYS A 276 19.60 -23.97 7.86
C LYS A 276 18.17 -23.71 8.28
N LEU A 277 17.86 -22.55 8.87
CA LEU A 277 16.48 -22.20 9.22
C LEU A 277 15.57 -22.24 8.00
N ILE A 278 16.01 -21.64 6.89
CA ILE A 278 15.25 -21.59 5.65
C ILE A 278 15.06 -23.01 5.07
N ALA A 279 16.09 -23.86 5.10
CA ALA A 279 16.03 -25.22 4.58
C ALA A 279 15.06 -26.12 5.37
N LEU A 280 14.92 -25.88 6.68
CA LEU A 280 14.02 -26.63 7.56
C LEU A 280 12.62 -26.00 7.68
N SER A 281 12.39 -24.85 7.05
CA SER A 281 11.13 -24.12 7.16
C SER A 281 10.07 -24.63 6.19
N SER A 282 8.89 -24.99 6.71
CA SER A 282 7.69 -25.11 5.89
C SER A 282 7.32 -23.76 5.24
N PRO A 283 6.43 -23.71 4.24
CA PRO A 283 6.08 -22.46 3.55
C PRO A 283 5.64 -21.32 4.49
N ILE A 284 4.91 -21.63 5.57
CA ILE A 284 4.48 -20.61 6.55
C ILE A 284 5.65 -20.06 7.37
N TYR A 285 6.55 -20.91 7.87
CA TYR A 285 7.71 -20.45 8.64
C TYR A 285 8.71 -19.68 7.77
N ARG A 286 8.85 -20.08 6.50
CA ARG A 286 9.64 -19.32 5.54
C ARG A 286 9.03 -17.94 5.31
N LEU A 287 7.70 -17.85 5.17
CA LEU A 287 7.01 -16.58 5.03
C LEU A 287 7.23 -15.69 6.27
N GLU A 288 7.17 -16.23 7.48
CA GLU A 288 7.47 -15.49 8.71
C GLU A 288 8.89 -14.91 8.72
N LEU A 289 9.90 -15.71 8.36
CA LEU A 289 11.28 -15.22 8.20
C LEU A 289 11.42 -14.17 7.09
N MET A 290 10.74 -14.35 5.95
CA MET A 290 10.71 -13.37 4.88
C MET A 290 10.12 -12.03 5.34
N MET A 291 9.06 -12.06 6.15
CA MET A 291 8.42 -10.85 6.69
C MET A 291 9.32 -10.08 7.65
N VAL A 292 10.22 -10.77 8.38
CA VAL A 292 11.27 -10.13 9.19
C VAL A 292 12.39 -9.62 8.28
N GLY A 293 12.95 -10.48 7.43
CA GLY A 293 14.13 -10.19 6.61
C GLY A 293 13.91 -9.00 5.67
N ARG A 294 12.72 -8.89 5.06
CA ARG A 294 12.40 -7.77 4.16
C ARG A 294 12.46 -6.39 4.82
N LEU A 295 12.36 -6.32 6.15
CA LEU A 295 12.54 -5.06 6.90
C LEU A 295 13.95 -4.50 6.71
N PHE A 296 14.96 -5.36 6.72
CA PHE A 296 16.37 -4.99 6.66
C PHE A 296 16.86 -4.66 5.24
N ALA A 297 16.03 -4.90 4.22
CA ALA A 297 16.28 -4.51 2.83
C ALA A 297 15.80 -3.09 2.49
N GLN A 298 15.34 -2.34 3.49
CA GLN A 298 14.72 -1.03 3.35
C GLN A 298 15.56 0.04 4.08
N ASP A 299 15.19 1.32 3.96
CA ASP A 299 15.93 2.43 4.58
C ASP A 299 15.85 2.40 6.13
N PRO A 300 16.97 2.23 6.86
CA PRO A 300 16.96 2.21 8.31
C PRO A 300 16.56 3.56 8.94
N GLU A 301 16.85 4.69 8.29
CA GLU A 301 16.49 6.02 8.82
C GLU A 301 14.97 6.19 8.88
N LEU A 302 14.25 5.67 7.87
CA LEU A 302 12.79 5.69 7.85
C LEU A 302 12.19 4.96 9.06
N TYR A 303 12.68 3.76 9.38
CA TYR A 303 12.17 3.00 10.52
C TYR A 303 12.54 3.64 11.85
N ALA A 304 13.76 4.16 11.99
CA ALA A 304 14.17 4.91 13.16
C ALA A 304 13.24 6.11 13.39
N ASP A 305 13.01 6.91 12.35
CA ASP A 305 12.13 8.07 12.41
C ASP A 305 10.68 7.69 12.78
N ILE A 306 10.12 6.62 12.20
CA ILE A 306 8.76 6.14 12.53
C ILE A 306 8.68 5.68 13.99
N ILE A 307 9.60 4.80 14.42
CA ILE A 307 9.58 4.20 15.75
C ILE A 307 9.76 5.29 16.82
N MET A 308 10.66 6.25 16.57
CA MET A 308 11.03 7.31 17.51
C MET A 308 10.22 8.60 17.33
N ALA A 309 9.21 8.62 16.46
CA ALA A 309 8.45 9.83 16.11
C ALA A 309 7.74 10.52 17.29
N SER A 310 7.38 9.75 18.33
CA SER A 310 6.61 10.23 19.49
C SER A 310 6.97 9.50 20.78
N ASP A 311 6.84 10.21 21.90
CA ASP A 311 6.98 9.61 23.24
C ASP A 311 5.94 8.51 23.49
N ASP A 312 4.78 8.60 22.83
CA ASP A 312 3.72 7.61 22.97
C ASP A 312 4.09 6.27 22.32
N ASN A 313 4.87 6.28 21.23
CA ASN A 313 5.47 5.06 20.66
C ASN A 313 6.42 4.41 21.68
N ILE A 314 7.30 5.20 22.29
CA ILE A 314 8.26 4.70 23.31
C ILE A 314 7.51 4.12 24.51
N LYS A 315 6.47 4.82 25.01
CA LYS A 315 5.62 4.31 26.10
C LYS A 315 4.91 3.01 25.70
N LEU A 316 4.42 2.90 24.46
CA LEU A 316 3.78 1.68 23.98
C LEU A 316 4.77 0.51 23.94
N ILE A 317 5.97 0.73 23.41
CA ILE A 317 7.03 -0.29 23.36
C ILE A 317 7.44 -0.73 24.77
N LYS A 318 7.60 0.20 25.72
CA LYS A 318 7.88 -0.14 27.14
C LYS A 318 6.76 -0.98 27.76
N ARG A 319 5.49 -0.64 27.53
CA ARG A 319 4.35 -1.46 28.00
C ARG A 319 4.34 -2.85 27.36
N TYR A 320 4.70 -2.94 26.07
CA TYR A 320 4.82 -4.22 25.39
C TYR A 320 5.93 -5.09 26.00
N TYR A 321 7.11 -4.50 26.27
CA TYR A 321 8.20 -5.19 26.96
C TYR A 321 7.80 -5.73 28.33
N GLN A 322 7.10 -4.93 29.14
CA GLN A 322 6.57 -5.38 30.43
C GLN A 322 5.60 -6.57 30.28
N ARG A 323 4.68 -6.52 29.32
CA ARG A 323 3.77 -7.63 29.03
C ARG A 323 4.50 -8.87 28.52
N PHE A 324 5.54 -8.69 27.71
CA PHE A 324 6.38 -9.80 27.25
C PHE A 324 7.06 -10.49 28.43
N GLY A 325 7.65 -9.73 29.36
CA GLY A 325 8.23 -10.26 30.60
C GLY A 325 7.22 -11.07 31.41
N GLN A 326 5.99 -10.58 31.57
CA GLN A 326 4.90 -11.34 32.22
C GLN A 326 4.60 -12.67 31.52
N MET A 327 4.67 -12.73 30.18
CA MET A 327 4.49 -13.99 29.45
C MET A 327 5.66 -14.95 29.64
N VAL A 328 6.88 -14.43 29.79
CA VAL A 328 8.06 -15.24 30.13
C VAL A 328 7.92 -15.85 31.53
N GLU A 329 7.48 -15.07 32.52
CA GLU A 329 7.22 -15.56 33.88
C GLU A 329 6.22 -16.73 33.90
N LEU A 330 5.16 -16.68 33.07
CA LEU A 330 4.20 -17.78 32.94
C LEU A 330 4.85 -19.07 32.39
N ILE A 331 5.80 -18.93 31.46
CA ILE A 331 6.54 -20.06 30.88
C ILE A 331 7.51 -20.65 31.91
N GLU A 332 8.22 -19.80 32.66
CA GLU A 332 9.14 -20.23 33.72
C GLU A 332 8.41 -21.02 34.82
N GLN A 333 7.22 -20.55 35.20
CA GLN A 333 6.34 -21.22 36.16
C GLN A 333 5.67 -22.48 35.59
N ARG A 334 5.80 -22.72 34.28
CA ARG A 334 5.13 -23.80 33.54
C ARG A 334 3.60 -23.78 33.73
N ASP A 335 3.02 -22.60 33.89
CA ASP A 335 1.57 -22.44 34.10
C ASP A 335 0.82 -22.56 32.77
N LYS A 336 0.61 -23.81 32.37
CA LYS A 336 -0.14 -24.15 31.15
C LYS A 336 -1.58 -23.65 31.20
N ALA A 337 -2.21 -23.67 32.37
CA ALA A 337 -3.61 -23.27 32.50
C ALA A 337 -3.76 -21.78 32.20
N LYS A 338 -2.91 -20.95 32.81
CA LYS A 338 -2.93 -19.51 32.57
C LYS A 338 -2.52 -19.13 31.15
N PHE A 339 -1.55 -19.85 30.57
CA PHE A 339 -1.19 -19.67 29.16
C PHE A 339 -2.40 -19.91 28.23
N VAL A 340 -3.14 -21.02 28.43
CA VAL A 340 -4.32 -21.36 27.63
C VAL A 340 -5.45 -20.36 27.83
N GLU A 341 -5.64 -19.86 29.06
CA GLU A 341 -6.59 -18.79 29.36
C GLU A 341 -6.28 -17.53 28.53
N ASN A 342 -5.05 -17.02 28.63
CA ASN A 342 -4.60 -15.84 27.86
C ASN A 342 -4.77 -16.06 26.35
N PHE A 343 -4.43 -17.25 25.84
CA PHE A 343 -4.60 -17.59 24.42
C PHE A 343 -6.07 -17.51 23.98
N ASN A 344 -6.99 -18.02 24.80
CA ASN A 344 -8.41 -18.00 24.51
C ASN A 344 -9.01 -16.59 24.61
N GLU A 345 -8.54 -15.75 25.54
CA GLU A 345 -8.93 -14.34 25.62
C GLU A 345 -8.52 -13.57 24.35
N VAL A 346 -7.28 -13.75 23.89
CA VAL A 346 -6.80 -13.16 22.63
C VAL A 346 -7.61 -13.69 21.44
N THR A 347 -7.92 -15.00 21.41
CA THR A 347 -8.77 -15.60 20.38
C THR A 347 -10.16 -14.96 20.33
N LYS A 348 -10.79 -14.74 21.49
CA LYS A 348 -12.09 -14.04 21.59
C LYS A 348 -11.99 -12.60 21.09
N TRP A 349 -10.91 -11.89 21.40
CA TRP A 349 -10.70 -10.51 20.93
C TRP A 349 -10.50 -10.43 19.41
N PHE A 350 -9.73 -11.35 18.82
CA PHE A 350 -9.63 -11.45 17.35
C PHE A 350 -10.98 -11.85 16.72
N GLY A 351 -11.80 -12.62 17.43
CA GLY A 351 -13.15 -13.00 16.99
C GLY A 351 -13.14 -13.69 15.62
N SER A 352 -14.02 -13.25 14.71
CA SER A 352 -14.10 -13.83 13.36
C SER A 352 -12.85 -13.58 12.50
N TYR A 353 -12.02 -12.59 12.84
CA TYR A 353 -10.79 -12.32 12.10
C TYR A 353 -9.76 -13.44 12.24
N ALA A 354 -9.71 -14.17 13.37
CA ALA A 354 -8.78 -15.29 13.54
C ALA A 354 -8.99 -16.35 12.45
N GLN A 355 -10.24 -16.76 12.22
CA GLN A 355 -10.58 -17.76 11.19
C GLN A 355 -10.42 -17.20 9.78
N ARG A 356 -10.73 -15.91 9.59
CA ARG A 356 -10.54 -15.24 8.31
C ARG A 356 -9.06 -15.18 7.91
N PHE A 357 -8.17 -14.80 8.83
CA PHE A 357 -6.73 -14.69 8.57
C PHE A 357 -6.07 -16.04 8.30
N ILE A 358 -6.56 -17.14 8.89
CA ILE A 358 -6.10 -18.49 8.52
C ILE A 358 -6.44 -18.80 7.06
N LYS A 359 -7.67 -18.50 6.61
CA LYS A 359 -8.06 -18.74 5.21
C LYS A 359 -7.29 -17.86 4.23
N GLU A 360 -7.12 -16.58 4.57
CA GLU A 360 -6.38 -15.62 3.74
C GLU A 360 -4.89 -16.01 3.63
N SER A 361 -4.25 -16.40 4.74
CA SER A 361 -2.85 -16.83 4.71
C SER A 361 -2.65 -18.13 3.92
N GLN A 362 -3.58 -19.08 3.98
CA GLN A 362 -3.52 -20.30 3.17
C GLN A 362 -3.56 -20.02 1.66
N VAL A 363 -4.36 -19.04 1.22
CA VAL A 363 -4.39 -18.63 -0.19
C VAL A 363 -3.05 -18.01 -0.61
N LEU A 364 -2.49 -17.13 0.23
CA LEU A 364 -1.19 -16.53 -0.02
C LEU A 364 -0.07 -17.57 -0.10
N LEU A 365 -0.10 -18.59 0.78
CA LEU A 365 0.89 -19.67 0.80
C LEU A 365 0.80 -20.57 -0.42
N LYS A 366 -0.40 -20.89 -0.90
CA LYS A 366 -0.58 -21.65 -2.14
C LYS A 366 0.06 -20.91 -3.31
N PHE A 367 -0.27 -19.63 -3.47
CA PHE A 367 0.32 -18.79 -4.51
C PHE A 367 1.84 -18.70 -4.39
N ALA A 368 2.38 -18.55 -3.18
CA ALA A 368 3.82 -18.52 -2.97
C ALA A 368 4.52 -19.85 -3.31
N ASN A 369 3.83 -20.98 -3.12
CA ASN A 369 4.37 -22.31 -3.42
C ASN A 369 4.31 -22.64 -4.92
N ASP A 370 3.27 -22.20 -5.63
CA ASP A 370 3.12 -22.39 -7.08
C ASP A 370 4.20 -21.62 -7.87
N ASN A 371 4.75 -20.54 -7.31
CA ASN A 371 5.82 -19.73 -7.89
C ASN A 371 7.23 -20.13 -7.40
N ARG A 372 7.40 -21.30 -6.77
CA ARG A 372 8.74 -21.82 -6.47
C ARG A 372 9.37 -22.37 -7.74
N GLU A 373 10.53 -21.81 -8.10
CA GLU A 373 11.46 -22.41 -9.07
C GLU A 373 12.08 -23.71 -8.55
#